data_AF-A0A0B1S4B8-F1
#
_entry.id   AF-A0A0B1S4B8-F1
#
_cell.length_a   1.000
_cell.length_b   1.000
_cell.length_c   1.000
_cell.angle_alpha   90.00
_cell.angle_beta   90.00
_cell.angle_gamma   90.00
#
_symmetry.space_group_name_H-M   'P 1'
#
loop_
_entity.id
_entity.type
_entity.pdbx_description
1 polymer ?
#
loop_
_entity_poly.entity_id
_entity_poly.type
_entity_poly.pdbx_seq_one_letter_code
_entity_poly.pdbx_strand_id
1 'polypeptide(L)' 'LLQKDKHKRLGSKEDFKEVKAHEFFKVIDWEKLLKREIKAPFVPQVKDERDVRNIAEDFVKIKINPGQNDK' A
#
# COMPACT_ATOMS: atom_id res chain seq x y z
N LEU A 1 6.56 7.63 13.88
CA LEU A 1 5.88 6.31 13.79
C LEU A 1 6.43 5.28 14.78
N LEU A 2 7.75 5.14 14.92
CA LEU A 2 8.36 4.10 15.77
C LEU A 2 8.60 4.53 17.24
N GLN A 3 7.81 5.48 17.75
CA GLN A 3 7.89 5.82 19.17
C GLN A 3 7.36 4.63 19.99
N LYS A 4 8.16 4.20 20.98
CA LYS A 4 7.85 3.06 21.85
C LYS A 4 6.59 3.35 22.66
N ASP A 5 6.51 4.54 23.25
CA ASP A 5 5.30 5.00 23.92
C ASP A 5 4.22 5.34 22.89
N LYS A 6 3.10 4.61 22.94
CA LYS A 6 1.99 4.79 21.99
C LYS A 6 1.36 6.18 22.05
N HIS A 7 1.41 6.86 23.20
CA HIS A 7 0.80 8.18 23.40
C HIS A 7 1.68 9.33 22.88
N LYS A 8 2.93 9.04 22.51
CA LYS A 8 3.89 9.98 21.92
C LYS A 8 4.16 9.69 20.44
N ARG A 9 3.49 8.68 19.89
CA ARG A 9 3.70 8.24 18.51
C ARG A 9 3.00 9.21 17.56
N LEU A 10 3.69 9.61 16.49
CA LEU A 10 3.05 10.40 15.42
C LEU A 10 1.73 9.74 14.99
N GLY A 11 0.64 10.50 15.04
CA GLY A 11 -0.73 10.04 14.83
C GLY A 11 -1.49 9.65 16.11
N SER A 12 -0.94 9.89 17.31
CA SER A 12 -1.58 9.41 18.54
C SER A 12 -2.61 10.36 19.16
N LYS A 13 -2.61 11.67 18.83
CA LYS A 13 -3.58 12.61 19.40
C LYS A 13 -4.66 13.00 18.38
N GLU A 14 -4.25 13.43 17.19
CA GLU A 14 -5.17 13.82 16.11
C GLU A 14 -5.08 12.92 14.86
N ASP A 15 -4.59 11.69 15.03
CA ASP A 15 -4.55 10.67 13.98
C ASP A 15 -3.90 11.19 12.68
N PHE A 16 -4.61 11.13 11.56
CA PHE A 16 -4.11 11.53 10.26
C PHE A 16 -3.67 13.00 10.19
N LYS A 17 -4.27 13.91 10.97
CA LYS A 17 -3.90 15.34 10.90
C LYS A 17 -2.44 15.57 11.28
N GLU A 18 -1.93 14.83 12.27
CA GLU A 18 -0.52 14.92 12.67
C GLU A 18 0.41 14.40 11.57
N VAL A 19 0.04 13.29 10.93
CA VAL A 19 0.82 12.69 9.84
C VAL A 19 0.84 13.64 8.64
N LYS A 20 -0.32 14.20 8.28
CA LYS A 20 -0.48 15.18 7.19
C LYS A 20 0.38 16.43 7.39
N ALA A 21 0.50 16.90 8.63
CA ALA A 21 1.23 18.13 8.97
C ALA A 21 2.75 17.95 9.17
N HIS A 22 3.26 16.72 9.23
CA HIS A 22 4.67 16.47 9.49
C HIS A 22 5.57 16.87 8.30
N GLU A 23 6.73 17.48 8.57
CA GLU A 23 7.62 18.08 7.54
C GLU A 23 7.99 17.11 6.41
N PHE A 24 8.21 15.83 6.73
CA PHE A 24 8.47 14.77 5.74
C PHE A 24 7.40 14.71 4.62
N PHE A 25 6.13 14.97 4.93
CA PHE A 25 5.02 14.88 3.98
C PHE A 25 4.58 16.25 3.42
N LYS A 26 5.29 17.33 3.74
CA LYS A 26 4.92 18.69 3.32
C LYS A 26 4.81 18.89 1.81
N VAL A 27 5.59 18.13 1.04
CA VAL A 27 5.58 18.19 -0.42
C VAL A 27 4.38 17.46 -1.05
N ILE A 28 3.59 16.73 -0.26
CA ILE A 28 2.46 15.95 -0.75
C ILE A 28 1.20 16.83 -0.79
N ASP A 29 0.62 16.96 -1.98
CA ASP A 29 -0.76 17.41 -2.15
C ASP A 29 -1.71 16.23 -1.90
N TRP A 30 -2.32 16.21 -0.71
CA TRP A 30 -3.16 15.10 -0.27
C TRP A 30 -4.45 14.93 -1.07
N GLU A 31 -4.99 16.02 -1.63
CA GLU A 31 -6.20 15.95 -2.47
C GLU A 31 -5.88 15.34 -3.83
N LYS A 32 -4.76 15.76 -4.45
CA LYS A 32 -4.28 15.16 -5.70
C LYS A 32 -3.87 13.70 -5.52
N LEU A 33 -3.28 13.36 -4.38
CA LEU A 33 -2.95 11.97 -4.05
C LEU A 33 -4.22 11.10 -4.01
N LEU A 34 -5.27 11.57 -3.31
CA LEU A 34 -6.54 10.85 -3.20
C LEU A 34 -7.22 10.66 -4.56
N LYS A 35 -7.15 11.68 -5.42
CA LYS A 35 -7.66 11.63 -6.81
C LYS A 35 -6.77 10.83 -7.77
N ARG A 36 -5.64 10.27 -7.29
CA ARG A 36 -4.65 9.54 -8.10
C ARG A 36 -4.02 10.39 -9.22
N GLU A 37 -3.92 11.70 -9.01
CA GLU A 37 -3.36 12.66 -9.95
C GLU A 37 -1.84 12.81 -9.81
N ILE A 38 -1.27 12.32 -8.69
CA ILE A 38 0.18 12.27 -8.49
C ILE A 38 0.74 11.05 -9.22
N LYS A 39 1.67 11.28 -10.17
CA LYS A 39 2.37 10.22 -10.88
C LYS A 39 3.17 9.36 -9.89
N ALA A 40 2.94 8.05 -9.92
CA ALA A 40 3.72 7.10 -9.12
C ALA A 40 5.20 7.15 -9.51
N PRO A 41 6.14 7.10 -8.55
CA PRO A 41 7.58 7.08 -8.84
C PRO A 41 8.02 5.79 -9.55
N PHE A 42 7.24 4.71 -9.40
CA PHE A 42 7.47 3.43 -10.05
C PHE A 42 6.15 2.91 -10.61
N VAL A 43 6.18 2.51 -11.88
CA VAL A 43 5.08 1.83 -12.56
C VAL A 43 5.56 0.41 -12.89
N PRO A 44 5.03 -0.63 -12.23
CA PRO A 44 5.40 -2.01 -12.51
C PRO A 44 5.16 -2.35 -13.98
N GLN A 45 6.11 -3.06 -14.59
CA GLN A 45 5.95 -3.56 -15.95
C GLN A 45 5.02 -4.78 -15.91
N VAL A 46 3.91 -4.72 -16.63
CA VAL A 46 2.92 -5.80 -16.76
C VAL A 46 2.77 -6.11 -18.25
N LYS A 47 2.86 -7.38 -18.63
CA LYS A 47 2.74 -7.82 -20.02
C LYS A 47 1.29 -7.98 -20.46
N ASP A 48 0.47 -8.61 -19.62
CA ASP A 48 -0.93 -8.92 -19.88
C ASP A 48 -1.71 -9.12 -18.55
N GLU A 49 -3.01 -9.35 -18.65
CA GLU A 49 -3.92 -9.53 -17.49
C GLU A 49 -3.58 -10.75 -16.63
N ARG A 50 -2.75 -11.68 -17.12
CA ARG A 50 -2.35 -12.91 -16.41
C ARG A 50 -0.90 -12.87 -15.94
N ASP A 51 -0.24 -11.71 -16.01
CA ASP A 51 1.15 -11.56 -15.60
C ASP A 51 1.32 -11.70 -14.09
N VAL A 52 2.08 -12.70 -13.67
CA VAL A 52 2.33 -13.05 -12.27
C VAL A 52 3.73 -12.68 -11.79
N ARG A 53 4.50 -11.87 -12.53
CA ARG A 53 5.91 -11.59 -12.19
C ARG A 53 6.14 -10.90 -10.84
N ASN A 54 5.14 -10.19 -10.34
CA ASN A 54 5.19 -9.49 -9.05
C ASN A 54 4.60 -10.34 -7.91
N ILE A 55 4.26 -11.61 -8.20
CA ILE A 55 3.77 -12.60 -7.22
C ILE A 55 4.92 -13.56 -6.93
N ALA A 56 5.09 -13.95 -5.66
CA ALA A 56 6.16 -14.88 -5.30
C ALA A 56 5.96 -16.22 -6.01
N GLU A 57 7.07 -16.80 -6.50
CA GLU A 57 7.08 -17.97 -7.36
C GLU A 57 6.41 -19.19 -6.71
N ASP A 58 6.54 -19.33 -5.40
CA ASP A 58 5.91 -20.40 -4.63
C ASP A 58 4.39 -20.42 -4.81
N PHE A 59 3.73 -19.26 -4.90
CA PHE A 59 2.28 -19.19 -5.11
C PHE A 59 1.86 -19.45 -6.56
N VAL A 60 2.67 -19.01 -7.52
CA VAL A 60 2.42 -19.22 -8.95
C VAL A 60 2.46 -20.71 -9.31
N LYS A 61 3.31 -21.48 -8.61
CA LYS A 61 3.50 -22.92 -8.84
C LYS A 61 2.50 -23.79 -8.09
N ILE A 62 1.70 -23.23 -7.18
CA ILE A 62 0.66 -24.01 -6.47
C ILE A 62 -0.31 -24.56 -7.51
N LYS A 63 -0.49 -25.88 -7.49
CA LYS A 63 -1.56 -26.52 -8.26
C LYS A 63 -2.90 -26.02 -7.71
N ILE A 64 -3.63 -25.27 -8.52
CA ILE A 64 -5.01 -24.91 -8.21
C ILE A 64 -5.80 -26.22 -8.14
N ASN A 65 -6.34 -26.53 -6.95
CA ASN A 65 -7.26 -27.64 -6.76
C ASN A 65 -8.68 -27.09 -6.91
N PRO A 66 -9.37 -27.28 -8.04
CA PRO A 66 -10.68 -26.68 -8.31
C PRO A 66 -11.84 -27.40 -7.59
N GLY A 67 -11.61 -27.95 -6.38
CA GLY A 67 -12.52 -28.92 -5.76
C GLY A 67 -12.50 -28.96 -4.23
N GLN A 68 -12.77 -27.84 -3.58
CA GLN A 68 -13.64 -27.80 -2.39
C GLN A 68 -14.73 -26.77 -2.70
N ASN A 69 -15.76 -27.21 -3.42
CA ASN A 69 -17.06 -26.55 -3.35
C ASN A 69 -17.58 -26.83 -1.96
N ASP A 70 -17.51 -25.84 -1.07
CA ASP A 70 -18.30 -25.81 0.15
C ASP A 70 -19.77 -25.96 -0.26
N LYS A 71 -20.38 -27.06 0.19
CA LYS A 71 -21.84 -27.20 0.24
C LYS A 71 -22.38 -26.32 1.36
#